data_AF-A0A840FLL4-F1
#
_entry.id   AF-A0A840FLL4-F1
#
_cell.length_a   1.000
_cell.length_b   1.000
_cell.length_c   1.000
_cell.angle_alpha   90.00
_cell.angle_beta   90.00
_cell.angle_gamma   90.00
#
_symmetry.space_group_name_H-M   'P 1'
#
loop_
_entity.id
_entity.type
_entity.pdbx_description
1 polymer ?
#
loop_
_entity_poly.entity_id
_entity_poly.type
_entity_poly.pdbx_seq_one_letter_code
_entity_poly.pdbx_strand_id
1 'polypeptide(L)' 'MTDEDKGRSRLVDLAREHGTSLAALSIEMGRNVSYLQQWATRGSPKFLDPADRLWLAKRFQVNERQLGARDPWEPGQP' A
#
# COMPACT_ATOMS: atom_id res chain seq x y z
N MET A 1 5.12 -3.69 -17.12
CA MET A 1 4.90 -3.65 -15.66
C MET A 1 4.27 -2.32 -15.32
N THR A 2 3.03 -2.29 -14.83
CA THR A 2 2.33 -1.04 -14.51
C THR A 2 2.86 -0.44 -13.20
N ASP A 3 2.56 0.83 -12.94
CA ASP A 3 2.93 1.50 -11.69
C ASP A 3 2.29 0.79 -10.47
N GLU A 4 1.06 0.30 -10.61
CA GLU A 4 0.40 -0.46 -9.54
C GLU A 4 1.12 -1.76 -9.21
N ASP A 5 1.62 -2.48 -10.23
CA ASP A 5 2.30 -3.75 -10.04
C ASP A 5 3.64 -3.56 -9.30
N LYS A 6 4.36 -2.49 -9.65
CA LYS A 6 5.54 -2.04 -8.90
C LYS A 6 5.18 -1.69 -7.46
N GLY A 7 4.07 -0.97 -7.26
CA GLY A 7 3.56 -0.61 -5.93
C GLY A 7 3.24 -1.83 -5.07
N ARG A 8 2.61 -2.87 -5.64
CA ARG A 8 2.32 -4.13 -4.96
C ARG A 8 3.58 -4.84 -4.52
N SER A 9 4.51 -5.04 -5.44
CA SER A 9 5.80 -5.65 -5.12
C SER A 9 6.54 -4.87 -4.03
N ARG A 10 6.54 -3.53 -4.13
CA ARG A 10 7.22 -2.68 -3.16
C ARG A 10 6.60 -2.77 -1.76
N LEU A 11 5.27 -2.81 -1.64
CA LEU A 11 4.62 -2.97 -0.34
C LEU A 11 4.97 -4.32 0.30
N VAL A 12 5.05 -5.39 -0.49
CA VAL A 12 5.44 -6.72 0.00
C VAL A 12 6.89 -6.71 0.52
N ASP A 13 7.80 -6.06 -0.19
CA ASP A 13 9.19 -5.88 0.27
C ASP A 13 9.24 -5.06 1.56
N LEU A 14 8.56 -3.92 1.63
CA LEU A 14 8.51 -3.08 2.84
C LEU A 14 7.96 -3.84 4.05
N ALA A 15 6.90 -4.64 3.87
CA ALA A 15 6.37 -5.45 4.95
C ALA A 15 7.41 -6.44 5.49
N ARG A 16 8.17 -7.09 4.58
CA ARG A 16 9.25 -8.02 4.93
C ARG A 16 10.43 -7.32 5.61
N GLU A 17 10.89 -6.20 5.05
CA GLU A 17 11.98 -5.38 5.58
C GLU A 17 11.69 -4.92 7.03
N HIS A 18 10.43 -4.57 7.31
CA HIS A 18 9.99 -4.12 8.63
C HIS A 18 9.50 -5.24 9.57
N GLY A 19 9.56 -6.51 9.14
CA GLY A 19 9.12 -7.66 9.95
C GLY A 19 7.63 -7.65 10.26
N THR A 20 6.81 -7.02 9.42
CA THR A 20 5.35 -6.97 9.57
C THR A 20 4.64 -7.77 8.48
N SER A 21 3.36 -8.04 8.69
CA SER A 21 2.52 -8.77 7.73
C SER A 21 1.49 -7.85 7.11
N LEU A 22 1.13 -8.09 5.85
CA LEU A 22 0.05 -7.37 5.17
C LEU A 22 -1.27 -7.43 5.96
N ALA A 23 -1.53 -8.56 6.62
CA ALA A 23 -2.66 -8.75 7.51
C ALA A 23 -2.66 -7.77 8.71
N ALA A 24 -1.51 -7.60 9.36
CA ALA A 24 -1.35 -6.71 10.51
C ALA A 24 -1.55 -5.24 10.09
N LEU A 25 -0.88 -4.82 9.02
CA LEU A 25 -1.04 -3.48 8.45
C LEU A 25 -2.50 -3.18 8.09
N SER A 26 -3.22 -4.18 7.56
CA SER A 26 -4.63 -4.03 7.22
C SER A 26 -5.50 -3.74 8.44
N ILE A 27 -5.25 -4.47 9.54
CA ILE A 27 -5.96 -4.28 10.81
C ILE A 27 -5.60 -2.92 11.43
N GLU A 28 -4.32 -2.50 11.37
CA GLU A 28 -3.86 -1.20 11.86
C GLU A 28 -4.56 -0.02 11.16
N MET A 29 -4.90 -0.16 9.88
CA MET A 29 -5.69 0.81 9.11
C MET A 29 -7.21 0.70 9.36
N GLY A 30 -7.67 -0.19 10.24
CA GLY A 30 -9.09 -0.46 10.47
C GLY A 30 -9.79 -1.16 9.31
N ARG A 31 -9.05 -1.81 8.42
CA ARG A 31 -9.58 -2.60 7.30
C ARG A 31 -9.68 -4.08 7.69
N ASN A 32 -10.38 -4.85 6.86
CA ASN A 32 -10.40 -6.32 7.00
C ASN A 32 -8.97 -6.89 6.81
N VAL A 33 -8.59 -7.89 7.60
CA VAL A 33 -7.30 -8.62 7.55
C VAL A 33 -6.85 -9.01 6.14
N SER A 34 -7.78 -9.34 5.22
CA SER A 34 -7.42 -9.77 3.86
C SER A 34 -7.22 -8.63 2.86
N TYR A 35 -7.50 -7.37 3.19
CA TYR A 35 -7.54 -6.28 2.21
C TYR A 35 -6.20 -6.07 1.50
N LEU A 36 -5.10 -5.87 2.23
CA LEU A 36 -3.77 -5.70 1.62
C LEU A 36 -3.27 -6.97 0.92
N GLN A 37 -3.60 -8.15 1.45
CA GLN A 37 -3.24 -9.42 0.82
C GLN A 37 -3.95 -9.58 -0.53
N GLN A 38 -5.24 -9.25 -0.63
CA GLN A 38 -5.99 -9.28 -1.87
C GLN A 38 -5.49 -8.23 -2.86
N TRP A 39 -5.18 -7.02 -2.40
CA TRP A 39 -4.60 -5.98 -3.23
C TRP A 39 -3.25 -6.42 -3.83
N ALA A 40 -2.37 -7.01 -3.02
CA ALA A 40 -1.04 -7.46 -3.45
C ALA A 40 -1.07 -8.70 -4.36
N THR A 41 -1.99 -9.64 -4.12
CA THR A 41 -2.02 -10.94 -4.83
C THR A 41 -3.02 -10.99 -5.97
N ARG A 42 -4.26 -10.54 -5.73
CA ARG A 42 -5.35 -10.56 -6.72
C ARG A 42 -5.42 -9.28 -7.55
N GLY A 43 -4.69 -8.23 -7.15
CA GLY A 43 -4.77 -6.92 -7.80
C GLY A 43 -6.14 -6.25 -7.66
N SER A 44 -6.92 -6.65 -6.65
CA SER A 44 -8.25 -6.11 -6.38
C SER A 44 -8.33 -5.62 -4.92
N PRO A 45 -8.72 -4.36 -4.68
CA PRO A 45 -8.98 -3.31 -5.67
C PRO A 45 -7.74 -2.97 -6.52
N LYS A 46 -7.92 -2.29 -7.65
CA LYS A 46 -6.80 -1.96 -8.55
C LYS A 46 -5.79 -1.02 -7.88
N PHE A 47 -6.28 -0.07 -7.08
CA PHE A 47 -5.50 0.94 -6.37
C PHE A 47 -5.79 0.89 -4.87
N LEU A 48 -4.82 1.28 -4.05
CA LEU A 48 -5.04 1.54 -2.62
C LEU A 48 -5.91 2.79 -2.45
N ASP A 49 -6.73 2.77 -1.40
CA ASP A 49 -7.40 3.98 -0.92
C ASP A 49 -6.33 5.07 -0.64
N PRO A 50 -6.55 6.33 -1.04
CA PRO A 50 -5.58 7.40 -0.79
C PRO A 50 -5.18 7.56 0.68
N ALA A 51 -6.10 7.41 1.62
CA ALA A 51 -5.81 7.52 3.05
C ALA A 51 -4.93 6.36 3.53
N ASP A 52 -5.25 5.14 3.10
CA ASP A 52 -4.49 3.93 3.44
C ASP A 52 -3.07 4.01 2.83
N ARG A 53 -2.96 4.46 1.58
CA ARG A 53 -1.67 4.65 0.90
C ARG A 53 -0.81 5.70 1.59
N LEU A 54 -1.41 6.83 1.99
CA LEU A 54 -0.70 7.86 2.76
C LEU A 54 -0.22 7.32 4.11
N TRP A 55 -1.07 6.57 4.81
CA TRP A 55 -0.70 5.95 6.08
C TRP A 55 0.49 4.99 5.92
N LEU A 56 0.47 4.13 4.89
CA LEU A 56 1.58 3.23 4.56
C LEU A 56 2.86 4.00 4.20
N ALA A 57 2.73 5.05 3.39
CA ALA A 57 3.84 5.92 3.01
C ALA A 57 4.50 6.57 4.24
N LYS A 58 3.69 7.11 5.16
CA LYS A 58 4.15 7.65 6.45
C LYS A 58 4.77 6.55 7.32
N ARG A 59 4.16 5.38 7.42
CA ARG A 59 4.62 4.28 8.28
C ARG A 59 5.99 3.73 7.86
N PHE A 60 6.24 3.66 6.55
CA PHE A 60 7.48 3.17 5.96
C PHE A 60 8.46 4.28 5.55
N GLN A 61 8.10 5.55 5.76
CA GLN A 61 8.90 6.71 5.36
C GLN A 61 9.28 6.68 3.87
N VAL A 62 8.33 6.28 3.02
CA VAL A 62 8.49 6.23 1.55
C VAL A 62 7.55 7.21 0.86
N ASN A 63 7.83 7.51 -0.41
CA ASN A 63 6.92 8.30 -1.22
C ASN A 63 5.70 7.46 -1.66
N GLU A 64 4.50 8.03 -1.67
CA GLU A 64 3.27 7.34 -2.12
C GLU A 64 3.38 6.76 -3.54
N ARG A 65 4.18 7.35 -4.42
CA ARG A 65 4.46 6.81 -5.77
C ARG A 65 5.15 5.46 -5.74
N GLN A 66 5.94 5.17 -4.70
CA GLN A 66 6.50 3.83 -4.51
C GLN A 66 5.43 2.79 -4.17
N LEU A 67 4.22 3.22 -3.80
CA LEU A 67 3.07 2.38 -3.45
C LEU A 67 1.97 2.42 -4.52
N GLY A 68 2.29 2.84 -5.75
CA GLY A 68 1.35 2.78 -6.88
C GLY A 68 0.45 4.01 -7.03
N ALA A 69 0.88 5.18 -6.54
CA ALA A 69 0.14 6.42 -6.73
C ALA A 69 0.21 6.89 -8.20
N ARG A 70 -0.96 6.93 -8.87
CA ARG A 70 -1.10 7.35 -10.26
C ARG A 70 -0.94 8.87 -10.44
N ASP A 71 -0.60 9.28 -11.67
CA ASP A 71 -0.68 10.67 -12.09
C ASP A 71 -2.11 11.09 -12.52
N PRO A 72 -2.52 12.36 -12.25
CA PRO A 72 -1.83 13.29 -11.36
C PRO A 72 -1.95 12.83 -9.90
N TRP A 73 -0.81 12.77 -9.21
CA TRP A 73 -0.76 12.42 -7.79
C TRP A 73 -0.98 13.68 -6.96
N GLU A 74 -2.02 13.65 -6.13
CA GLU A 74 -2.19 14.61 -5.05
C GLU A 74 -1.81 13.92 -3.74
N PRO A 75 -0.88 14.49 -2.95
CA PRO A 75 -0.54 13.95 -1.64
C PRO A 75 -1.80 13.88 -0.79
N GLY A 76 -2.04 12.75 -0.14
CA GLY A 76 -3.13 12.66 0.83
C GLY A 76 -2.92 13.73 1.90
N GLN A 77 -3.93 14.58 2.14
CA GLN A 77 -3.83 15.60 3.18
C GLN A 77 -3.61 14.93 4.55
N PRO A 78 -2.73 15.50 5.38
CA PRO A 78 -2.21 14.82 6.57
C PRO A 78 -3.23 14.55 7.66
#